data_AF-A0A2H0WCS0-F1
#
_entry.id   AF-A0A2H0WCS0-F1
#
_cell.length_a   1.000
_cell.length_b   1.000
_cell.length_c   1.000
_cell.angle_alpha   90.00
_cell.angle_beta   90.00
_cell.angle_gamma   90.00
#
_symmetry.space_group_name_H-M   'P 1'
#
loop_
_entity.id
_entity.type
_entity.pdbx_description
1 polymer ?
#
loop_
_entity_poly.entity_id
_entity_poly.type
_entity_poly.pdbx_seq_one_letter_code
_entity_poly.pdbx_strand_id
1 'polypeptide(L)'
;MVQVDIFWSYGLNAGLALAAGKALKNEPSFWRNPYFTLALAWTACIFAPSGIYLLWAFPGWETMFVARNHSSITPWLVCLFSLTNITQGVLGFWATWYFLRRGQQTAATLQTVLSHAGMAVILIVGWDGTGYKRFLYAGTGDDWHNQVALPWTDFFTSPVFFTLLGMGVVFLPTYFGLIRYFRRG
;
A
#
# COMPACT_ATOMS: atom_id res chain seq x y z
N MET A 1 2.03 8.44 -5.53
CA MET A 1 1.63 7.40 -4.58
C MET A 1 1.71 6.03 -5.20
N VAL A 2 1.45 5.87 -6.49
CA VAL A 2 1.82 4.65 -7.24
C VAL A 2 3.19 4.06 -6.85
N GLN A 3 4.21 4.90 -6.59
CA GLN A 3 5.53 4.45 -6.11
C GLN A 3 5.55 3.96 -4.65
N VAL A 4 4.75 4.58 -3.79
CA VAL A 4 4.55 4.28 -2.37
C VAL A 4 3.88 2.92 -2.19
N ASP A 5 2.90 2.59 -3.03
CA ASP A 5 2.13 1.34 -2.98
C ASP A 5 2.97 0.07 -3.12
N ILE A 6 4.09 0.14 -3.84
CA ILE A 6 5.06 -0.96 -3.95
C ILE A 6 5.52 -1.38 -2.55
N PHE A 7 5.92 -0.40 -1.74
CA PHE A 7 6.40 -0.62 -0.38
C PHE A 7 5.26 -0.94 0.58
N TRP A 8 4.10 -0.31 0.37
CA TRP A 8 2.95 -0.50 1.23
C TRP A 8 2.36 -1.90 1.10
N SER A 9 2.11 -2.37 -0.13
CA SER A 9 1.58 -3.72 -0.37
C SER A 9 2.52 -4.80 0.17
N TYR A 10 3.82 -4.63 -0.10
CA TYR A 10 4.87 -5.47 0.45
C TYR A 10 4.80 -5.51 1.98
N GLY A 11 4.80 -4.34 2.62
CA GLY A 11 4.83 -4.20 4.07
C GLY A 11 3.59 -4.78 4.75
N LEU A 12 2.40 -4.56 4.18
CA LEU A 12 1.15 -5.07 4.72
C LEU A 12 1.14 -6.61 4.74
N ASN A 13 1.54 -7.23 3.64
CA ASN A 13 1.58 -8.69 3.53
C ASN A 13 2.74 -9.31 4.33
N ALA A 14 3.87 -8.62 4.43
CA ALA A 14 4.94 -8.98 5.34
C ALA A 14 4.47 -8.94 6.81
N GLY A 15 3.70 -7.92 7.18
CA GLY A 15 3.07 -7.80 8.50
C GLY A 15 2.06 -8.93 8.79
N LEU A 16 1.25 -9.31 7.80
CA LEU A 16 0.35 -10.47 7.93
C LEU A 16 1.15 -11.77 8.12
N ALA A 17 2.20 -12.00 7.32
CA ALA A 17 3.06 -13.17 7.50
C ALA A 17 3.74 -13.21 8.88
N LEU A 18 4.19 -12.06 9.40
CA LEU A 18 4.72 -11.95 10.76
C LEU A 18 3.67 -12.32 11.81
N ALA A 19 2.42 -11.86 11.64
CA ALA A 19 1.32 -12.21 12.52
C ALA A 19 1.05 -13.72 12.55
N ALA A 20 1.21 -14.40 11.42
CA ALA A 20 1.08 -15.85 11.28
C ALA A 20 2.35 -16.63 11.68
N GLY A 21 3.38 -15.96 12.22
CA GLY A 21 4.73 -16.53 12.29
C GLY A 21 4.87 -17.83 13.08
N LYS A 22 4.01 -18.08 14.07
CA LYS A 22 3.97 -19.36 14.80
C LYS A 22 3.62 -20.53 13.89
N ALA A 23 2.58 -20.39 13.07
CA ALA A 23 2.15 -21.40 12.11
C ALA A 23 3.14 -21.52 10.95
N LEU A 24 3.61 -20.39 10.42
CA LEU A 24 4.50 -20.35 9.26
C LEU A 24 5.88 -20.97 9.50
N LYS A 25 6.38 -20.97 10.74
CA LYS A 25 7.67 -21.60 11.07
C LYS A 25 7.71 -23.08 10.69
N ASN A 26 6.57 -23.78 10.80
CA ASN A 26 6.49 -25.20 10.51
C ASN A 26 5.90 -25.51 9.13
N GLU A 27 5.38 -24.51 8.40
CA GLU A 27 4.77 -24.68 7.09
C GLU A 27 5.81 -24.94 5.98
N PRO A 28 5.92 -26.17 5.44
CA PRO A 28 6.91 -26.49 4.42
C PRO A 28 6.61 -25.89 3.05
N SER A 29 5.35 -25.68 2.71
CA SER A 29 4.95 -25.25 1.36
C SER A 29 4.45 -23.82 1.35
N PHE A 30 5.13 -22.94 0.63
CA PHE A 30 4.65 -21.57 0.44
C PHE A 30 3.32 -21.52 -0.32
N TRP A 31 3.20 -22.32 -1.39
CA TRP A 31 2.04 -22.28 -2.27
C TRP A 31 0.80 -22.99 -1.70
N ARG A 32 1.00 -23.96 -0.79
CA ARG A 32 -0.08 -24.67 -0.10
C ARG A 32 -0.26 -24.15 1.32
N ASN A 33 -0.39 -22.84 1.44
CA ASN A 33 -0.43 -22.15 2.73
C ASN A 33 -1.73 -21.34 2.86
N PRO A 34 -2.64 -21.70 3.79
CA PRO A 34 -3.93 -21.01 3.94
C PRO A 34 -3.77 -19.55 4.37
N TYR A 35 -2.73 -19.22 5.14
CA TYR A 35 -2.44 -17.83 5.53
C TYR A 35 -2.02 -16.99 4.33
N PHE A 36 -1.18 -17.55 3.45
CA PHE A 36 -0.81 -16.89 2.20
C PHE A 36 -2.03 -16.71 1.28
N THR A 37 -2.87 -17.74 1.12
CA THR A 37 -4.09 -17.65 0.30
C THR A 37 -5.03 -16.55 0.80
N LEU A 38 -5.25 -16.43 2.12
CA LEU A 38 -6.08 -15.38 2.69
C LEU A 38 -5.46 -13.98 2.54
N ALA A 39 -4.14 -13.86 2.74
CA ALA A 39 -3.44 -12.59 2.53
C ALA A 39 -3.48 -12.14 1.06
N LEU A 40 -3.31 -13.09 0.13
CA LEU A 40 -3.43 -12.86 -1.30
C LEU A 40 -4.86 -12.45 -1.68
N ALA A 41 -5.88 -13.15 -1.17
CA ALA A 41 -7.28 -12.82 -1.41
C ALA A 41 -7.62 -11.41 -0.88
N TRP A 42 -7.18 -11.07 0.32
CA TRP A 42 -7.38 -9.73 0.86
C TRP A 42 -6.66 -8.66 0.03
N THR A 43 -5.43 -8.94 -0.42
CA THR A 43 -4.68 -8.00 -1.26
C THR A 43 -5.39 -7.80 -2.62
N ALA A 44 -5.85 -8.88 -3.25
CA ALA A 44 -6.50 -8.83 -4.55
C ALA A 44 -7.93 -8.25 -4.51
N CYS A 45 -8.67 -8.45 -3.41
CA CYS A 45 -10.07 -8.03 -3.31
C CYS A 45 -10.27 -6.70 -2.57
N ILE A 46 -9.35 -6.31 -1.68
CA ILE A 46 -9.48 -5.10 -0.85
C ILE A 46 -8.40 -4.09 -1.21
N PHE A 47 -7.12 -4.45 -1.02
CA PHE A 47 -6.01 -3.50 -1.16
C PHE A 47 -5.86 -2.98 -2.60
N ALA A 48 -5.65 -3.87 -3.56
CA ALA A 48 -5.41 -3.47 -4.94
C ALA A 48 -6.62 -2.72 -5.56
N PRO A 49 -7.89 -3.15 -5.37
CA PRO A 49 -9.03 -2.38 -5.84
C PRO A 49 -9.14 -0.99 -5.22
N SER A 50 -8.79 -0.81 -3.94
CA SER A 50 -8.78 0.52 -3.33
C SER A 50 -7.74 1.45 -3.96
N GLY A 51 -6.53 0.96 -4.24
CA GLY A 51 -5.52 1.74 -4.96
C GLY A 51 -5.98 2.11 -6.35
N ILE A 52 -6.53 1.15 -7.11
CA ILE A 52 -7.04 1.40 -8.48
C ILE A 52 -8.15 2.45 -8.44
N TYR A 53 -9.05 2.40 -7.46
CA TYR A 53 -10.07 3.42 -7.27
C TYR A 53 -9.44 4.80 -7.03
N LEU A 54 -8.42 4.91 -6.18
CA LEU A 54 -7.74 6.19 -5.93
C LEU A 54 -7.04 6.72 -7.19
N LEU A 55 -6.35 5.85 -7.94
CA LEU A 55 -5.73 6.19 -9.21
C LEU A 55 -6.75 6.71 -10.22
N TRP A 56 -7.92 6.07 -10.26
CA TRP A 56 -8.97 6.48 -11.15
C TRP A 56 -9.66 7.74 -10.64
N ALA A 57 -10.11 7.84 -9.40
CA ALA A 57 -10.85 9.01 -8.91
C ALA A 57 -9.98 10.27 -8.78
N PHE A 58 -8.70 10.11 -8.45
CA PHE A 58 -7.78 11.20 -8.11
C PHE A 58 -6.41 11.04 -8.81
N PRO A 59 -6.36 11.07 -10.15
CA PRO A 59 -5.14 10.76 -10.90
C PRO A 59 -3.96 11.68 -10.55
N GLY A 60 -4.23 12.96 -10.29
CA GLY A 60 -3.22 13.92 -9.81
C GLY A 60 -2.64 13.48 -8.47
N TRP A 61 -3.48 13.33 -7.45
CA TRP A 61 -3.04 12.94 -6.12
C TRP A 61 -2.30 11.60 -6.11
N GLU A 62 -2.88 10.57 -6.75
CA GLU A 62 -2.33 9.22 -6.75
C GLU A 62 -0.98 9.12 -7.48
N THR A 63 -0.74 9.96 -8.47
CA THR A 63 0.55 10.00 -9.19
C THR A 63 1.54 11.00 -8.62
N MET A 64 1.24 11.62 -7.47
CA MET A 64 2.05 12.73 -6.93
C MET A 64 2.15 13.90 -7.93
N PHE A 65 1.03 14.22 -8.57
CA PHE A 65 0.84 15.31 -9.52
C PHE A 65 1.78 15.24 -10.73
N VAL A 66 2.12 14.02 -11.16
CA VAL A 66 2.76 13.78 -12.47
C VAL A 66 1.68 13.76 -13.56
N ALA A 67 0.57 13.07 -13.30
CA ALA A 67 -0.60 13.12 -14.16
C ALA A 67 -1.44 14.34 -13.81
N ARG A 68 -1.92 15.05 -14.84
CA ARG A 68 -2.78 16.22 -14.62
C ARG A 68 -4.24 15.84 -14.38
N ASN A 69 -4.67 14.82 -15.12
CA ASN A 69 -6.06 14.42 -15.26
C ASN A 69 -6.13 12.99 -15.82
N HIS A 70 -7.35 12.47 -16.01
CA HIS A 70 -7.57 11.12 -16.53
C HIS A 70 -6.92 10.86 -17.88
N SER A 71 -6.91 11.83 -18.79
CA SER A 71 -6.30 11.63 -20.11
C SER A 71 -4.79 11.48 -20.06
N SER A 72 -4.17 11.84 -18.94
CA SER A 72 -2.75 11.61 -18.67
C SER A 72 -2.45 10.19 -18.16
N ILE A 73 -3.48 9.41 -17.78
CA ILE A 73 -3.32 8.04 -17.29
C ILE A 73 -3.54 7.05 -18.43
N THR A 74 -2.50 6.31 -18.79
CA THR A 74 -2.60 5.27 -19.81
C THR A 74 -3.17 3.98 -19.20
N PRO A 75 -3.97 3.19 -19.96
CA PRO A 75 -4.52 1.94 -19.46
C PRO A 75 -3.47 0.93 -18.99
N TRP A 76 -2.32 0.85 -19.67
CA TRP A 76 -1.24 -0.05 -19.28
C TRP A 76 -0.63 0.30 -17.93
N LEU A 77 -0.61 1.59 -17.56
CA LEU A 77 -0.13 2.04 -16.25
C LEU A 77 -1.05 1.53 -15.13
N VAL A 78 -2.37 1.56 -15.35
CA VAL A 78 -3.36 1.02 -14.41
C VAL A 78 -3.17 -0.50 -14.24
N CYS A 79 -2.98 -1.22 -15.36
CA CYS A 79 -2.69 -2.66 -15.32
C CYS A 79 -1.40 -2.96 -14.56
N LEU A 80 -0.33 -2.22 -14.84
CA LEU A 80 0.95 -2.38 -14.17
C LEU A 80 0.82 -2.09 -12.67
N PHE A 81 0.14 -1.00 -12.31
CA PHE A 81 -0.09 -0.63 -10.91
C PHE A 81 -0.86 -1.72 -10.14
N SER A 82 -1.93 -2.25 -10.72
CA SER A 82 -2.68 -3.38 -10.15
C SER A 82 -1.78 -4.61 -9.96
N LEU A 83 -1.01 -4.96 -11.00
CA LEU A 83 -0.09 -6.10 -10.98
C LEU A 83 1.00 -5.92 -9.92
N THR A 84 1.59 -4.72 -9.81
CA THR A 84 2.62 -4.43 -8.82
C THR A 84 2.08 -4.55 -7.41
N ASN A 85 0.85 -4.09 -7.15
CA ASN A 85 0.23 -4.25 -5.84
C ASN A 85 0.14 -5.72 -5.43
N ILE A 86 -0.36 -6.59 -6.32
CA ILE A 86 -0.48 -8.01 -6.01
C ILE A 86 0.90 -8.66 -5.86
N THR A 87 1.80 -8.45 -6.82
CA THR A 87 3.12 -9.11 -6.84
C THR A 87 4.01 -8.68 -5.67
N GLN A 88 3.97 -7.41 -5.26
CA GLN A 88 4.70 -6.94 -4.09
C GLN A 88 4.12 -7.49 -2.79
N GLY A 89 2.80 -7.65 -2.71
CA GLY A 89 2.16 -8.35 -1.60
C GLY A 89 2.63 -9.80 -1.48
N VAL A 90 2.68 -10.53 -2.59
CA VAL A 90 3.22 -11.89 -2.64
C VAL A 90 4.68 -11.92 -2.18
N LEU A 91 5.51 -10.99 -2.68
CA LEU A 91 6.92 -10.91 -2.34
C LEU A 91 7.14 -10.62 -0.84
N GLY A 92 6.38 -9.68 -0.26
CA GLY A 92 6.47 -9.35 1.16
C GLY A 92 6.08 -10.51 2.07
N PHE A 93 5.01 -11.24 1.72
CA PHE A 93 4.63 -12.46 2.43
C PHE A 93 5.72 -13.53 2.32
N TRP A 94 6.20 -13.78 1.10
CA TRP A 94 7.22 -14.79 0.79
C TRP A 94 8.53 -14.53 1.53
N ALA A 95 9.05 -13.29 1.49
CA ALA A 95 10.29 -12.92 2.15
C ALA A 95 10.19 -13.16 3.67
N THR A 96 9.04 -12.79 4.25
CA THR A 96 8.78 -13.01 5.67
C THR A 96 8.71 -14.50 6.02
N TRP A 97 7.95 -15.28 5.25
CA TRP A 97 7.89 -16.75 5.42
C TRP A 97 9.28 -17.38 5.34
N TYR A 98 10.08 -16.98 4.36
CA TYR A 98 11.44 -17.47 4.15
C TYR A 98 12.36 -17.19 5.36
N PHE A 99 12.35 -15.97 5.90
CA PHE A 99 13.14 -15.64 7.08
C PHE A 99 12.66 -16.38 8.34
N LEU A 100 11.35 -16.48 8.54
CA LEU A 100 10.77 -17.18 9.69
C LEU A 100 11.10 -18.68 9.70
N ARG A 101 11.08 -19.33 8.52
CA ARG A 101 11.49 -20.74 8.35
C ARG A 101 12.95 -20.98 8.72
N ARG A 102 13.81 -19.97 8.55
CA ARG A 102 15.23 -20.01 8.94
C ARG A 102 15.48 -19.60 10.40
N GLY A 103 14.42 -19.35 11.18
CA GLY A 103 14.54 -18.84 12.55
C GLY A 103 15.03 -17.40 12.63
N GLN A 104 15.12 -16.66 11.51
CA GLN A 104 15.62 -15.30 11.43
C GLN A 104 14.51 -14.28 11.70
N GLN A 105 13.94 -14.30 12.91
CA GLN A 105 12.83 -13.42 13.28
C GLN A 105 13.21 -11.93 13.18
N THR A 106 14.43 -11.56 13.58
CA THR A 106 14.91 -10.18 13.49
C THR A 106 14.94 -9.69 12.04
N ALA A 107 15.41 -10.53 11.11
CA ALA A 107 15.43 -10.19 9.69
C ALA A 107 14.00 -10.02 9.14
N ALA A 108 13.10 -10.94 9.50
CA ALA A 108 11.68 -10.88 9.12
C ALA A 108 10.99 -9.60 9.62
N THR A 109 11.27 -9.18 10.86
CA THR A 109 10.74 -7.94 11.43
C THR A 109 11.37 -6.71 10.77
N LEU A 110 12.69 -6.69 10.63
CA LEU A 110 13.43 -5.54 10.11
C LEU A 110 12.99 -5.20 8.69
N GLN A 111 12.88 -6.18 7.79
CA GLN A 111 12.44 -5.93 6.42
C GLN A 111 10.98 -5.41 6.35
N THR A 112 10.10 -5.85 7.28
CA THR A 112 8.74 -5.31 7.37
C THR A 112 8.76 -3.85 7.81
N VAL A 113 9.55 -3.51 8.83
CA VAL A 113 9.70 -2.12 9.29
C VAL A 113 10.32 -1.25 8.21
N LEU A 114 11.37 -1.73 7.53
CA LEU A 114 12.05 -1.00 6.46
C LEU A 114 11.14 -0.75 5.27
N SER A 115 10.22 -1.65 4.94
CA SER A 115 9.24 -1.40 3.88
C SER A 115 8.30 -0.23 4.22
N HIS A 116 7.76 -0.17 5.44
CA HIS A 116 6.94 0.96 5.89
C HIS A 116 7.75 2.26 6.04
N ALA A 117 9.02 2.16 6.42
CA ALA A 117 9.92 3.31 6.42
C ALA A 117 10.16 3.84 5.00
N GLY A 118 10.42 2.95 4.03
CA GLY A 118 10.55 3.30 2.61
C GLY A 118 9.28 3.97 2.06
N MET A 119 8.12 3.41 2.39
CA MET A 119 6.82 4.00 2.09
C MET A 119 6.71 5.45 2.63
N ALA A 120 7.02 5.66 3.91
CA ALA A 120 6.97 6.98 4.54
C ALA A 120 7.98 7.97 3.92
N VAL A 121 9.19 7.52 3.58
CA VAL A 121 10.21 8.35 2.92
C VAL A 121 9.71 8.83 1.56
N ILE A 122 9.17 7.94 0.73
CA ILE A 122 8.64 8.33 -0.59
C ILE A 122 7.45 9.27 -0.45
N LEU A 123 6.58 9.05 0.54
CA LEU A 123 5.41 9.88 0.78
C LEU A 123 5.79 11.31 1.22
N ILE A 124 6.73 11.43 2.15
CA ILE A 124 7.09 12.70 2.79
C ILE A 124 8.11 13.47 1.94
N VAL A 125 9.15 12.79 1.47
CA VAL A 125 10.24 13.41 0.70
C VAL A 125 9.89 13.46 -0.78
N GLY A 126 9.38 12.36 -1.34
CA GLY A 126 9.21 12.24 -2.80
C GLY A 126 10.54 12.25 -3.54
N TRP A 127 10.50 12.41 -4.87
CA TRP A 127 11.72 12.45 -5.70
C TRP A 127 12.43 13.81 -5.71
N ASP A 128 11.75 14.89 -5.33
CA ASP A 128 12.26 16.27 -5.38
C ASP A 128 12.15 17.01 -4.04
N GLY A 129 11.93 16.30 -2.94
CA GLY A 129 11.80 16.90 -1.60
C GLY A 129 10.45 17.55 -1.31
N THR A 130 9.46 17.45 -2.23
CA THR A 130 8.14 18.07 -2.06
C THR A 130 6.99 17.09 -1.82
N GLY A 131 7.29 15.82 -1.49
CA GLY A 131 6.29 14.77 -1.28
C GLY A 131 5.16 15.17 -0.33
N TYR A 132 5.50 15.72 0.85
CA TYR A 132 4.50 16.15 1.84
C TYR A 132 3.56 17.25 1.31
N LYS A 133 4.06 18.16 0.46
CA LYS A 133 3.25 19.24 -0.14
C LYS A 133 2.22 18.66 -1.09
N ARG A 134 2.63 17.68 -1.90
CA ARG A 134 1.74 16.96 -2.84
C ARG A 134 0.73 16.11 -2.09
N PHE A 135 1.17 15.35 -1.09
CA PHE A 135 0.30 14.47 -0.32
C PHE A 135 -0.86 15.25 0.33
N LEU A 136 -0.57 16.43 0.88
CA LEU A 136 -1.54 17.31 1.54
C LEU A 136 -2.14 18.38 0.60
N TYR A 137 -1.99 18.23 -0.71
CA TYR A 137 -2.57 19.18 -1.66
C TYR A 137 -4.04 18.83 -1.94
N ALA A 138 -4.93 19.80 -1.73
CA ALA A 138 -6.38 19.61 -1.90
C ALA A 138 -6.89 19.84 -3.34
N GLY A 139 -6.07 20.46 -4.19
CA GLY A 139 -6.43 20.85 -5.55
C GLY A 139 -6.25 19.74 -6.58
N THR A 140 -6.50 20.09 -7.84
CA THR A 140 -6.36 19.19 -8.99
C THR A 140 -4.93 19.13 -9.53
N GLY A 141 -4.69 18.22 -10.49
CA GLY A 141 -3.44 18.18 -11.23
C GLY A 141 -3.11 19.49 -11.93
N ASP A 142 -4.11 20.12 -12.55
CA ASP A 142 -3.93 21.39 -13.25
C ASP A 142 -3.64 22.54 -12.28
N ASP A 143 -4.31 22.59 -11.12
CA ASP A 143 -4.04 23.60 -10.08
C ASP A 143 -2.58 23.53 -9.61
N TRP A 144 -2.07 22.32 -9.38
CA TRP A 144 -0.68 22.10 -8.99
C TRP A 144 0.30 22.61 -10.04
N HIS A 145 0.08 22.29 -11.33
CA HIS A 145 0.97 22.73 -12.40
C HIS A 145 0.88 24.22 -12.69
N ASN A 146 -0.28 24.84 -12.43
CA ASN A 146 -0.48 26.28 -12.50
C ASN A 146 -0.01 27.02 -11.23
N GLN A 147 0.61 26.30 -10.28
CA GLN A 147 1.15 26.85 -9.04
C GLN A 147 0.09 27.55 -8.17
N VAL A 148 -1.15 27.06 -8.21
CA VAL A 148 -2.22 27.55 -7.34
C VAL A 148 -1.89 27.18 -5.90
N ALA A 149 -1.67 28.20 -5.06
CA ALA A 149 -1.35 28.01 -3.66
C ALA A 149 -2.63 27.72 -2.86
N LEU A 150 -2.69 26.54 -2.25
CA LEU A 150 -3.76 26.13 -1.34
C LEU A 150 -3.19 25.85 0.05
N PRO A 151 -3.86 26.27 1.13
CA PRO A 151 -3.53 25.85 2.49
C PRO A 151 -3.55 24.31 2.61
N TRP A 152 -2.56 23.74 3.30
CA TRP A 152 -2.50 22.29 3.54
C TRP A 152 -3.69 21.78 4.38
N THR A 153 -4.35 22.67 5.12
CA THR A 153 -5.55 22.36 5.91
C THR A 153 -6.76 22.02 5.06
N ASP A 154 -6.81 22.51 3.82
CA ASP A 154 -7.93 22.26 2.90
C ASP A 154 -8.01 20.77 2.52
N PHE A 155 -6.90 20.03 2.70
CA PHE A 155 -6.86 18.59 2.52
C PHE A 155 -7.89 17.88 3.40
N PHE A 156 -8.07 18.28 4.66
CA PHE A 156 -9.01 17.63 5.60
C PHE A 156 -10.48 17.83 5.26
N THR A 157 -10.77 18.70 4.30
CA THR A 157 -12.11 18.91 3.73
C THR A 157 -12.20 18.45 2.28
N SER A 158 -11.12 17.89 1.73
CA SER A 158 -11.06 17.47 0.33
C SER A 158 -11.80 16.15 0.08
N PRO A 159 -12.25 15.90 -1.17
CA PRO A 159 -12.83 14.61 -1.57
C PRO A 159 -11.87 13.43 -1.34
N VAL A 160 -10.56 13.64 -1.51
CA VAL A 160 -9.53 12.63 -1.28
C VAL A 160 -9.56 12.19 0.18
N PHE A 161 -9.56 13.13 1.12
CA PHE A 161 -9.57 12.83 2.55
C PHE A 161 -10.80 12.01 2.96
N PHE A 162 -12.00 12.42 2.53
CA PHE A 162 -13.22 11.67 2.83
C PHE A 162 -13.23 10.28 2.17
N THR A 163 -12.64 10.14 0.99
CA THR A 163 -12.46 8.83 0.35
C THR A 163 -11.54 7.93 1.18
N LEU A 164 -10.40 8.45 1.65
CA LEU A 164 -9.47 7.70 2.51
C LEU A 164 -10.12 7.27 3.82
N LEU A 165 -10.93 8.14 4.44
CA LEU A 165 -11.71 7.78 5.62
C LEU A 165 -12.71 6.65 5.32
N GLY A 166 -13.48 6.78 4.24
CA GLY A 166 -14.44 5.75 3.81
C GLY A 166 -13.76 4.40 3.52
N MET A 167 -12.63 4.41 2.83
CA MET A 167 -11.82 3.20 2.60
C MET A 167 -11.29 2.63 3.90
N GLY A 168 -10.84 3.47 4.84
CA GLY A 168 -10.35 3.07 6.15
C GLY A 168 -11.36 2.25 6.96
N VAL A 169 -12.66 2.56 6.83
CA VAL A 169 -13.76 1.82 7.49
C VAL A 169 -13.83 0.36 7.04
N VAL A 170 -13.48 0.05 5.79
CA VAL A 170 -13.45 -1.34 5.28
C VAL A 170 -12.07 -1.96 5.49
N PHE A 171 -11.03 -1.19 5.21
CA PHE A 171 -9.66 -1.64 5.20
C PHE A 171 -9.16 -2.05 6.59
N LEU A 172 -9.34 -1.19 7.60
CA LEU A 172 -8.78 -1.43 8.92
C LEU A 172 -9.42 -2.64 9.60
N PRO A 173 -10.77 -2.81 9.64
CA PRO A 173 -11.37 -3.97 10.27
C PRO A 173 -10.99 -5.28 9.59
N THR A 174 -10.92 -5.31 8.26
CA THR A 174 -10.54 -6.53 7.52
C THR A 174 -9.08 -6.89 7.76
N TYR A 175 -8.17 -5.91 7.73
CA TYR A 175 -6.74 -6.13 7.98
C TYR A 175 -6.47 -6.57 9.43
N PHE A 176 -7.00 -5.86 10.42
CA PHE A 176 -6.81 -6.24 11.83
C PHE A 176 -7.55 -7.53 12.19
N GLY A 177 -8.68 -7.81 11.54
CA GLY A 177 -9.37 -9.10 11.63
C GLY A 177 -8.46 -10.25 11.19
N LEU A 178 -7.77 -10.10 10.06
CA LEU A 178 -6.79 -11.08 9.58
C LEU A 178 -5.61 -11.22 10.53
N ILE A 179 -5.03 -10.11 11.02
CA ILE A 179 -3.96 -10.18 12.03
C ILE A 179 -4.41 -10.98 13.25
N ARG A 180 -5.61 -10.71 13.76
CA ARG A 180 -6.16 -11.43 14.92
C ARG A 180 -6.35 -12.91 14.62
N TYR A 181 -6.88 -13.26 13.45
CA TYR A 181 -7.03 -14.63 13.01
C TYR A 181 -5.68 -15.35 12.89
N PHE A 182 -4.70 -14.71 12.25
CA PHE A 182 -3.37 -15.28 12.00
C PHE A 182 -2.56 -15.52 13.28
N ARG A 183 -2.73 -14.65 14.28
CA ARG A 183 -2.08 -14.81 15.59
C ARG A 183 -2.64 -15.95 16.42
N ARG A 184 -3.87 -16.40 16.16
CA ARG A 184 -4.51 -17.47 16.93
C ARG A 184 -3.91 -18.83 16.62
N GLY A 185 -3.45 -19.06 15.39
CA GLY A 185 -2.82 -20.31 14.95
C GLY A 185 -3.81 -21.45 14.90
#